data_AF-A0A0D0DFB4-F1
#
_entry.id   AF-A0A0D0DFB4-F1
#
_cell.length_a   1.000
_cell.length_b   1.000
_cell.length_c   1.000
_cell.angle_alpha   90.00
_cell.angle_beta   90.00
_cell.angle_gamma   90.00
#
_symmetry.space_group_name_H-M   'P 1'
#
loop_
_entity.id
_entity.type
_entity.pdbx_description
1 polymer ?
#
loop_
_entity_poly.entity_id
_entity_poly.type
_entity_poly.pdbx_seq_one_letter_code
_entity_poly.pdbx_strand_id
1 'polypeptide(L)'
;MLKSPTAHINDVCINGCIPLLFSTIKPIDTHRFAVFSMHDLTRIQYNASDEVLWKAMWWICFWKKDIWIIPIQRPSPVGHWVLCIAYLSQKELLLFDSLGEQKPWRADVQDVMKLITRLISLAREHHSEGDVDVCSWVARPLTIIPLQSNGYDCGIWVLAVVAATLRGFHTTGMQEEDMTSFRHYLYTQILSISLLA
;
A
#
# COMPACT_ATOMS: atom_id res chain seq x y z
N MET A 1 12.23 -8.03 13.53
CA MET A 1 12.26 -8.06 12.05
C MET A 1 13.05 -6.89 11.49
N LEU A 2 12.66 -5.62 11.73
CA LEU A 2 13.42 -4.45 11.23
C LEU A 2 14.85 -4.32 11.79
N LYS A 3 15.12 -4.79 13.01
CA LYS A 3 16.49 -4.83 13.58
C LYS A 3 17.46 -5.71 12.77
N SER A 4 16.96 -6.74 12.08
CA SER A 4 17.81 -7.64 11.30
C SER A 4 17.92 -7.11 9.87
N PRO A 5 19.14 -6.93 9.33
CA PRO A 5 19.36 -6.38 7.98
C PRO A 5 18.70 -7.20 6.87
N THR A 6 18.66 -8.53 7.01
CA THR A 6 18.22 -9.45 5.95
C THR A 6 16.93 -10.19 6.28
N ALA A 7 16.26 -9.83 7.40
CA ALA A 7 14.97 -10.44 7.71
C ALA A 7 13.88 -9.90 6.78
N HIS A 8 13.05 -10.80 6.27
CA HIS A 8 11.82 -10.40 5.59
C HIS A 8 10.91 -9.72 6.60
N ILE A 9 10.33 -8.57 6.22
CA ILE A 9 9.33 -7.91 7.06
C ILE A 9 7.95 -8.50 6.76
N ASN A 10 7.14 -8.65 7.80
CA ASN A 10 5.78 -9.21 7.68
C ASN A 10 4.71 -8.11 7.65
N ASP A 11 3.45 -8.54 7.62
CA ASP A 11 2.28 -7.67 7.62
C ASP A 11 2.22 -6.76 8.86
N VAL A 12 2.60 -7.26 10.04
CA VAL A 12 2.69 -6.45 11.27
C VAL A 12 3.67 -5.27 11.07
N CYS A 13 4.82 -5.52 10.44
CA CYS A 13 5.80 -4.47 10.17
C CYS A 13 5.26 -3.45 9.14
N ILE A 14 4.66 -3.90 8.03
CA ILE A 14 4.08 -3.02 7.02
C ILE A 14 2.98 -2.15 7.63
N ASN A 15 2.00 -2.78 8.29
CA ASN A 15 0.85 -2.11 8.88
C ASN A 15 1.24 -1.17 10.03
N GLY A 16 2.33 -1.45 10.75
CA GLY A 16 2.86 -0.55 11.79
C GLY A 16 3.71 0.60 11.24
N CYS A 17 4.47 0.37 10.16
CA CYS A 17 5.35 1.38 9.59
C CYS A 17 4.60 2.43 8.77
N ILE A 18 3.50 2.11 8.10
CA ILE A 18 2.77 3.11 7.33
C ILE A 18 2.23 4.24 8.24
N PRO A 19 1.50 3.98 9.34
CA PRO A 19 1.10 5.03 10.29
C PRO A 19 2.27 5.80 10.90
N LEU A 20 3.40 5.12 11.15
CA LEU A 20 4.63 5.75 11.60
C LEU A 20 5.20 6.74 10.57
N LEU A 21 5.14 6.40 9.29
CA LEU A 21 5.52 7.31 8.21
C LEU A 21 4.59 8.52 8.17
N PHE A 22 3.28 8.35 8.37
CA PHE A 22 2.34 9.48 8.50
C PHE A 22 2.71 10.39 9.68
N SER A 23 3.01 9.83 10.86
CA SER A 23 3.36 10.63 12.05
C SER A 23 4.69 11.36 11.91
N THR A 24 5.63 10.77 11.18
CA THR A 24 6.98 11.34 10.99
C THR A 24 7.03 12.35 9.84
N ILE A 25 6.39 12.05 8.71
CA ILE A 25 6.38 12.91 7.52
C ILE A 25 5.37 14.06 7.67
N LYS A 26 4.24 13.81 8.34
CA LYS A 26 3.13 14.76 8.52
C LYS A 26 2.66 15.38 7.20
N PRO A 27 2.13 14.58 6.26
CA PRO A 27 1.69 15.08 4.97
C PRO A 27 0.60 16.14 5.15
N ILE A 28 0.72 17.25 4.40
CA ILE A 28 -0.19 18.40 4.45
C ILE A 28 -1.65 17.95 4.27
N ASP A 29 -1.89 17.04 3.32
CA ASP A 29 -3.22 16.52 2.99
C ASP A 29 -3.47 15.10 3.49
N THR A 30 -3.09 14.80 4.75
CA THR A 30 -3.31 13.48 5.37
C THR A 30 -4.76 12.97 5.20
N HIS A 31 -5.74 13.88 5.21
CA HIS A 31 -7.15 13.56 5.05
C HIS A 31 -7.51 12.96 3.69
N ARG A 32 -6.67 13.07 2.65
CA ARG A 32 -6.92 12.50 1.31
C ARG A 32 -6.52 11.03 1.18
N PHE A 33 -5.78 10.49 2.15
CA PHE A 33 -5.27 9.12 2.09
C PHE A 33 -6.21 8.13 2.77
N ALA A 34 -6.42 6.98 2.12
CA ALA A 34 -6.88 5.73 2.71
C ALA A 34 -5.72 4.73 2.71
N VAL A 35 -5.49 4.05 3.82
CA VAL A 35 -4.48 2.98 3.92
C VAL A 35 -5.19 1.67 4.16
N PHE A 36 -4.96 0.71 3.29
CA PHE A 36 -5.48 -0.65 3.42
C PHE A 36 -4.39 -1.56 3.99
N SER A 37 -4.83 -2.57 4.72
CA SER A 37 -3.98 -3.66 5.15
C SER A 37 -3.99 -4.79 4.11
N MET A 38 -3.00 -5.68 4.20
CA MET A 38 -3.01 -6.94 3.41
C MET A 38 -4.32 -7.71 3.59
N HIS A 39 -4.87 -7.72 4.81
CA HIS A 39 -6.09 -8.46 5.15
C HIS A 39 -7.31 -7.93 4.38
N ASP A 40 -7.31 -6.66 3.98
CA ASP A 40 -8.44 -6.05 3.26
C ASP A 40 -8.54 -6.58 1.83
N LEU A 41 -7.39 -6.71 1.14
CA LEU A 41 -7.35 -7.31 -0.17
C LEU A 41 -7.66 -8.82 -0.11
N THR A 42 -7.14 -9.51 0.91
CA THR A 42 -7.43 -10.93 1.16
C THR A 42 -8.95 -11.18 1.32
N ARG A 43 -9.69 -10.31 2.02
CA ARG A 43 -11.15 -10.43 2.14
C ARG A 43 -11.87 -10.33 0.79
N ILE A 44 -11.35 -9.50 -0.13
CA ILE A 44 -11.89 -9.37 -1.49
C ILE A 44 -11.60 -10.62 -2.33
N GLN A 45 -10.39 -11.15 -2.24
CA GLN A 45 -9.95 -12.37 -2.93
C GLN A 45 -10.80 -13.58 -2.51
N TYR A 46 -11.06 -13.74 -1.21
CA TYR A 46 -11.95 -14.78 -0.67
C TYR A 46 -13.44 -14.44 -0.74
N ASN A 47 -13.80 -13.37 -1.44
CA ASN A 47 -15.18 -12.99 -1.70
C ASN A 47 -16.04 -12.83 -0.42
N ALA A 48 -15.46 -12.23 0.63
CA ALA A 48 -16.19 -11.88 1.85
C ALA A 48 -17.44 -11.05 1.50
N SER A 49 -18.50 -11.17 2.29
CA SER A 49 -19.75 -10.42 2.06
C SER A 49 -19.54 -8.92 2.22
N ASP A 50 -20.40 -8.14 1.58
CA ASP A 50 -20.36 -6.68 1.63
C ASP A 50 -20.50 -6.14 3.06
N GLU A 51 -21.32 -6.78 3.90
CA GLU A 51 -21.43 -6.44 5.32
C GLU A 51 -20.11 -6.61 6.08
N VAL A 52 -19.36 -7.68 5.79
CA VAL A 52 -18.05 -7.95 6.41
C VAL A 52 -17.02 -6.92 5.96
N LEU A 53 -17.02 -6.57 4.66
CA LEU A 53 -16.12 -5.53 4.12
C LEU A 53 -16.41 -4.17 4.76
N TRP A 54 -17.69 -3.79 4.81
CA TRP A 54 -18.11 -2.54 5.41
C TRP A 54 -17.67 -2.44 6.86
N LYS A 55 -18.01 -3.45 7.69
CA LYS A 55 -17.63 -3.50 9.11
C LYS A 55 -16.12 -3.43 9.32
N ALA A 56 -15.32 -4.00 8.40
CA ALA A 56 -13.87 -4.02 8.50
C ALA A 56 -13.18 -2.73 8.03
N MET A 57 -13.83 -1.89 7.20
CA MET A 57 -13.15 -0.78 6.53
C MET A 57 -13.85 0.57 6.69
N TRP A 58 -15.07 0.61 7.25
CA TRP A 58 -15.84 1.85 7.36
C TRP A 58 -15.10 2.94 8.15
N TRP A 59 -14.34 2.57 9.18
CA TRP A 59 -13.60 3.52 10.01
C TRP A 59 -12.49 4.26 9.23
N ILE A 60 -12.04 3.72 8.09
CA ILE A 60 -11.04 4.36 7.22
C ILE A 60 -11.66 5.59 6.50
N CYS A 61 -12.99 5.65 6.44
CA CYS A 61 -13.75 6.65 5.68
C CYS A 61 -13.28 6.72 4.22
N PHE A 62 -12.96 5.57 3.62
CA PHE A 62 -12.27 5.45 2.32
C PHE A 62 -12.98 6.21 1.19
N TRP A 63 -14.29 6.39 1.29
CA TRP A 63 -15.12 7.10 0.30
C TRP A 63 -14.87 8.60 0.26
N LYS A 64 -14.24 9.17 1.29
CA LYS A 64 -13.81 10.59 1.33
C LYS A 64 -12.36 10.79 0.87
N LYS A 65 -11.69 9.70 0.48
CA LYS A 65 -10.25 9.65 0.23
C LYS A 65 -10.00 9.51 -1.26
N ASP A 66 -9.10 10.31 -1.79
CA ASP A 66 -8.74 10.31 -3.21
C ASP A 66 -7.54 9.39 -3.51
N ILE A 67 -6.66 9.18 -2.53
CA ILE A 67 -5.43 8.39 -2.71
C ILE A 67 -5.50 7.16 -1.82
N TRP A 68 -5.47 5.97 -2.41
CA TRP A 68 -5.52 4.71 -1.68
C TRP A 68 -4.17 4.02 -1.74
N ILE A 69 -3.60 3.73 -0.57
CA ILE A 69 -2.35 2.99 -0.40
C ILE A 69 -2.73 1.53 -0.11
N ILE A 70 -2.40 0.63 -1.02
CA ILE A 70 -2.82 -0.78 -0.97
C ILE A 70 -1.57 -1.67 -1.06
N PRO A 71 -0.97 -2.06 0.09
CA PRO A 71 0.08 -3.08 0.13
C PRO A 71 -0.49 -4.44 -0.29
N ILE A 72 0.25 -5.15 -1.13
CA ILE A 72 -0.14 -6.45 -1.67
C ILE A 72 0.97 -7.44 -1.31
N GLN A 73 0.61 -8.54 -0.67
CA GLN A 73 1.53 -9.66 -0.47
C GLN A 73 1.17 -10.75 -1.46
N ARG A 74 2.00 -10.96 -2.47
CA ARG A 74 1.82 -12.05 -3.42
C ARG A 74 2.16 -13.39 -2.77
N PRO A 75 1.37 -14.45 -3.04
CA PRO A 75 1.70 -15.79 -2.59
C PRO A 75 3.00 -16.25 -3.25
N SER A 76 4.00 -16.57 -2.42
CA SER A 76 5.34 -17.03 -2.81
C SER A 76 5.91 -17.84 -1.64
N PRO A 77 6.84 -18.80 -1.84
CA PRO A 77 7.42 -19.59 -0.74
C PRO A 77 7.96 -18.75 0.42
N VAL A 78 8.41 -17.52 0.13
CA VAL A 78 8.91 -16.55 1.13
C VAL A 78 8.02 -15.29 1.26
N GLY A 79 6.96 -15.20 0.45
CA GLY A 79 6.13 -14.00 0.30
C GLY A 79 6.85 -12.87 -0.46
N HIS A 80 6.13 -12.14 -1.31
CA HIS A 80 6.68 -10.97 -2.02
C HIS A 80 5.77 -9.77 -1.82
N TRP A 81 6.32 -8.67 -1.31
CA TRP A 81 5.58 -7.43 -1.08
C TRP A 81 5.67 -6.53 -2.31
N VAL A 82 4.51 -6.11 -2.80
CA VAL A 82 4.35 -5.09 -3.83
C VAL A 82 3.33 -4.06 -3.34
N LEU A 83 3.18 -2.96 -4.08
CA LEU A 83 2.32 -1.85 -3.69
C LEU A 83 1.47 -1.39 -4.86
N CYS A 84 0.22 -1.09 -4.61
CA CYS A 84 -0.61 -0.31 -5.52
C CYS A 84 -1.01 1.01 -4.85
N ILE A 85 -0.82 2.11 -5.57
CA ILE A 85 -1.36 3.42 -5.22
C ILE A 85 -2.48 3.74 -6.22
N ALA A 86 -3.71 3.90 -5.73
CA ALA A 86 -4.83 4.29 -6.57
C ALA A 86 -5.15 5.78 -6.39
N TYR A 87 -5.21 6.52 -7.49
CA TYR A 87 -5.67 7.90 -7.56
C TYR A 87 -7.08 7.91 -8.15
N LEU A 88 -8.09 8.06 -7.29
CA LEU A 88 -9.49 7.85 -7.64
C LEU A 88 -10.02 8.92 -8.60
N SER A 89 -9.73 10.19 -8.35
CA SER A 89 -10.09 11.29 -9.25
C SER A 89 -9.47 11.16 -10.64
N GLN A 90 -8.26 10.59 -10.72
CA GLN A 90 -7.52 10.38 -11.97
C GLN A 90 -7.85 9.03 -12.63
N LYS A 91 -8.53 8.14 -11.90
CA LYS A 91 -8.78 6.74 -12.29
C LYS A 91 -7.49 6.03 -12.69
N GLU A 92 -6.43 6.24 -11.92
CA GLU A 92 -5.11 5.70 -12.19
C GLU A 92 -4.65 4.75 -11.07
N LEU A 93 -4.07 3.62 -11.45
CA LEU A 93 -3.38 2.70 -10.55
C LEU A 93 -1.87 2.74 -10.86
N LEU A 94 -1.07 3.04 -9.85
CA LEU A 94 0.39 2.96 -9.92
C LEU A 94 0.85 1.72 -9.16
N LEU A 95 1.34 0.72 -9.89
CA LEU A 95 1.84 -0.53 -9.33
C LEU A 95 3.36 -0.48 -9.19
N PHE A 96 3.84 -0.79 -8.01
CA PHE A 96 5.26 -0.86 -7.71
C PHE A 96 5.66 -2.26 -7.29
N ASP A 97 6.67 -2.78 -7.98
CA ASP A 97 7.34 -4.03 -7.67
C ASP A 97 8.85 -3.79 -7.77
N SER A 98 9.58 -3.95 -6.66
CA SER A 98 11.02 -3.71 -6.62
C SER A 98 11.83 -4.68 -7.49
N LEU A 99 11.29 -5.86 -7.79
CA LEU A 99 11.89 -6.84 -8.70
C LEU A 99 11.52 -6.58 -10.17
N GLY A 100 10.61 -5.63 -10.44
CA GLY A 100 10.16 -5.29 -11.79
C GLY A 100 9.37 -6.40 -12.49
N GLU A 101 8.78 -7.35 -11.75
CA GLU A 101 8.06 -8.47 -12.35
C GLU A 101 6.73 -8.01 -12.96
N GLN A 102 6.52 -8.28 -14.25
CA GLN A 102 5.30 -7.86 -14.94
C GLN A 102 4.21 -8.95 -14.98
N LYS A 103 4.60 -10.22 -14.92
CA LYS A 103 3.68 -11.35 -15.09
C LYS A 103 2.51 -11.32 -14.08
N PRO A 104 2.71 -11.05 -12.78
CA PRO A 104 1.62 -11.09 -11.81
C PRO A 104 0.71 -9.85 -11.84
N TRP A 105 1.10 -8.76 -12.52
CA TRP A 105 0.37 -7.49 -12.46
C TRP A 105 -1.09 -7.58 -12.87
N ARG A 106 -1.41 -8.44 -13.85
CA ARG A 106 -2.81 -8.58 -14.28
C ARG A 106 -3.70 -9.05 -13.13
N ALA A 107 -3.21 -9.98 -12.31
CA ALA A 107 -3.95 -10.46 -11.14
C ALA A 107 -4.06 -9.37 -10.06
N ASP A 108 -2.95 -8.68 -9.77
CA ASP A 108 -2.94 -7.59 -8.79
C ASP A 108 -3.94 -6.48 -9.16
N VAL A 109 -3.95 -6.06 -10.45
CA VAL A 109 -4.90 -5.06 -10.96
C VAL A 109 -6.34 -5.56 -10.84
N GLN A 110 -6.61 -6.82 -11.15
CA GLN A 110 -7.96 -7.39 -11.03
C GLN A 110 -8.45 -7.36 -9.59
N ASP A 111 -7.61 -7.76 -8.63
CA ASP A 111 -7.97 -7.76 -7.20
C ASP A 111 -8.19 -6.34 -6.67
N VAL A 112 -7.31 -5.40 -7.03
CA VAL A 112 -7.44 -3.98 -6.65
C VAL A 112 -8.68 -3.36 -7.27
N MET A 113 -8.97 -3.61 -8.55
CA MET A 113 -10.18 -3.09 -9.19
C MET A 113 -11.45 -3.70 -8.59
N LYS A 114 -11.41 -4.98 -8.19
CA LYS A 114 -12.51 -5.62 -7.45
C LYS A 114 -12.71 -4.96 -6.08
N LEU A 115 -11.64 -4.65 -5.35
CA LEU A 115 -11.69 -3.90 -4.09
C LEU A 115 -12.33 -2.52 -4.31
N ILE A 116 -11.79 -1.73 -5.24
CA ILE A 116 -12.27 -0.36 -5.55
C ILE A 116 -13.74 -0.37 -5.93
N THR A 117 -14.14 -1.23 -6.87
CA THR A 117 -15.52 -1.28 -7.36
C THR A 117 -16.48 -1.65 -6.24
N ARG A 118 -16.17 -2.67 -5.43
CA ARG A 118 -17.05 -3.10 -4.34
C ARG A 118 -17.16 -2.05 -3.24
N LEU A 119 -16.05 -1.43 -2.85
CA LEU A 119 -16.06 -0.40 -1.81
C LEU A 119 -16.79 0.87 -2.26
N ILE A 120 -16.62 1.29 -3.52
CA ILE A 120 -17.39 2.43 -4.07
C ILE A 120 -18.90 2.13 -4.07
N SER A 121 -19.31 0.92 -4.49
CA SER A 121 -20.71 0.52 -4.43
C SER A 121 -21.26 0.56 -3.00
N LEU A 122 -20.51 0.06 -2.03
CA LEU A 122 -20.90 0.11 -0.62
C LEU A 122 -21.03 1.55 -0.09
N ALA A 123 -20.11 2.44 -0.47
CA ALA A 123 -20.19 3.84 -0.10
C ALA A 123 -21.45 4.52 -0.66
N ARG A 124 -21.86 4.17 -1.89
CA ARG A 124 -23.10 4.68 -2.50
C ARG A 124 -24.32 4.24 -1.71
N GLU A 125 -24.37 2.95 -1.35
CA GLU A 125 -25.48 2.37 -0.59
C GLU A 125 -25.61 2.99 0.82
N HIS A 126 -24.48 3.21 1.51
CA HIS A 126 -24.49 3.68 2.90
C HIS A 126 -24.51 5.21 3.06
N HIS A 127 -23.93 5.96 2.13
CA HIS A 127 -23.74 7.41 2.28
C HIS A 127 -24.27 8.25 1.13
N SER A 128 -24.81 7.65 0.05
CA SER A 128 -25.11 8.38 -1.21
C SER A 128 -23.89 9.17 -1.74
N GLU A 129 -22.68 8.76 -1.35
CA GLU A 129 -21.39 9.32 -1.76
C GLU A 129 -20.66 8.27 -2.62
N GLY A 130 -19.71 8.71 -3.45
CA GLY A 130 -18.92 7.80 -4.29
C GLY A 130 -19.34 7.78 -5.77
N ASP A 131 -19.68 8.93 -6.36
CA ASP A 131 -19.89 9.09 -7.81
C ASP A 131 -18.57 8.98 -8.61
N VAL A 132 -17.77 7.97 -8.31
CA VAL A 132 -16.59 7.62 -9.10
C VAL A 132 -17.04 6.65 -10.18
N ASP A 133 -17.05 7.10 -11.43
CA ASP A 133 -17.23 6.22 -12.58
C ASP A 133 -16.11 5.17 -12.59
N VAL A 134 -16.50 3.91 -12.40
CA VAL A 134 -15.59 2.75 -12.35
C VAL A 134 -15.09 2.33 -13.73
N CYS A 135 -15.55 2.97 -14.81
CA CYS A 135 -15.06 2.75 -16.16
C CYS A 135 -13.78 3.55 -16.45
N SER A 136 -12.96 3.00 -17.35
CA SER A 136 -11.79 3.66 -17.96
C SER A 136 -10.58 3.89 -17.05
N TRP A 137 -10.35 3.01 -16.08
CA TRP A 137 -9.14 3.07 -15.26
C TRP A 137 -7.89 2.70 -16.07
N VAL A 138 -6.78 3.40 -15.78
CA VAL A 138 -5.47 3.10 -16.36
C VAL A 138 -4.55 2.57 -15.28
N ALA A 139 -3.97 1.40 -15.51
CA ALA A 139 -2.94 0.84 -14.63
C ALA A 139 -1.55 1.02 -15.27
N ARG A 140 -0.60 1.55 -14.49
CA ARG A 140 0.78 1.76 -14.92
C ARG A 140 1.75 1.21 -13.89
N PRO A 141 2.87 0.65 -14.34
CA PRO A 141 3.95 0.35 -13.42
C PRO A 141 4.79 1.57 -13.12
N LEU A 142 5.23 1.68 -11.87
CA LEU A 142 6.21 2.67 -11.43
C LEU A 142 7.62 2.30 -11.85
N THR A 143 7.90 1.00 -12.03
CA THR A 143 9.15 0.52 -12.61
C THR A 143 8.93 -0.80 -13.36
N ILE A 144 9.65 -0.96 -14.46
CA ILE A 144 9.83 -2.22 -15.19
C ILE A 144 11.27 -2.75 -15.08
N ILE A 145 12.15 -1.97 -14.45
CA ILE A 145 13.56 -2.28 -14.24
C ILE A 145 13.69 -2.74 -12.79
N PRO A 146 14.33 -3.90 -12.51
CA PRO A 146 14.58 -4.33 -11.15
C PRO A 146 15.41 -3.28 -10.39
N LEU A 147 14.88 -2.81 -9.26
CA LEU A 147 15.60 -1.95 -8.30
C LEU A 147 16.19 -2.79 -7.16
N GLN A 148 15.70 -4.01 -7.00
CA GLN A 148 16.13 -4.97 -5.99
C GLN A 148 16.70 -6.21 -6.68
N SER A 149 17.81 -6.70 -6.13
CA SER A 149 18.45 -7.96 -6.49
C SER A 149 18.32 -9.01 -5.38
N ASN A 150 18.19 -8.57 -4.12
CA ASN A 150 18.08 -9.48 -2.98
C ASN A 150 16.65 -10.01 -2.77
N GLY A 151 16.45 -11.00 -1.90
CA GLY A 151 15.14 -11.61 -1.67
C GLY A 151 14.28 -10.98 -0.57
N TYR A 152 14.82 -10.08 0.26
CA TYR A 152 14.27 -9.77 1.59
C TYR A 152 13.87 -8.30 1.80
N ASP A 153 14.24 -7.40 0.88
CA ASP A 153 13.97 -5.95 1.01
C ASP A 153 12.69 -5.49 0.33
N CYS A 154 11.91 -6.37 -0.30
CA CYS A 154 10.70 -5.96 -1.04
C CYS A 154 9.72 -5.15 -0.17
N GLY A 155 9.54 -5.54 1.09
CA GLY A 155 8.73 -4.78 2.02
C GLY A 155 9.34 -3.42 2.42
N ILE A 156 10.67 -3.31 2.47
CA ILE A 156 11.36 -2.04 2.75
C ILE A 156 11.19 -1.07 1.58
N TRP A 157 11.30 -1.58 0.35
CA TRP A 157 11.01 -0.83 -0.86
C TRP A 157 9.56 -0.34 -0.91
N VAL A 158 8.59 -1.18 -0.55
CA VAL A 158 7.18 -0.76 -0.41
C VAL A 158 7.05 0.43 0.54
N LEU A 159 7.68 0.37 1.71
CA LEU A 159 7.66 1.48 2.68
C LEU A 159 8.38 2.73 2.16
N ALA A 160 9.44 2.58 1.37
CA ALA A 160 10.15 3.70 0.75
C ALA A 160 9.27 4.42 -0.27
N VAL A 161 8.54 3.68 -1.10
CA VAL A 161 7.57 4.24 -2.06
C VAL A 161 6.41 4.90 -1.33
N VAL A 162 5.85 4.28 -0.28
CA VAL A 162 4.84 4.95 0.57
C VAL A 162 5.38 6.27 1.11
N ALA A 163 6.60 6.27 1.65
CA ALA A 163 7.23 7.48 2.17
C ALA A 163 7.41 8.57 1.09
N ALA A 164 7.64 8.19 -0.17
CA ALA A 164 7.68 9.12 -1.30
C ALA A 164 6.28 9.65 -1.67
N THR A 165 5.27 8.77 -1.71
CA THR A 165 3.86 9.14 -1.93
C THR A 165 3.36 10.14 -0.90
N LEU A 166 3.69 9.93 0.38
CA LEU A 166 3.33 10.88 1.44
C LEU A 166 4.05 12.24 1.29
N ARG A 167 5.18 12.30 0.59
CA ARG A 167 5.88 13.55 0.26
C ARG A 167 5.39 14.18 -1.06
N GLY A 168 4.42 13.57 -1.73
CA GLY A 168 3.87 14.08 -2.99
C GLY A 168 4.57 13.56 -4.25
N PHE A 169 5.41 12.54 -4.15
CA PHE A 169 6.07 11.90 -5.30
C PHE A 169 5.45 10.55 -5.63
N HIS A 170 5.43 10.15 -6.91
CA HIS A 170 4.90 8.84 -7.29
C HIS A 170 5.80 7.66 -6.88
N THR A 171 7.10 7.88 -6.72
CA THR A 171 8.07 6.84 -6.35
C THR A 171 9.26 7.42 -5.60
N THR A 172 10.07 6.55 -5.01
CA THR A 172 11.34 6.91 -4.36
C THR A 172 12.48 7.02 -5.36
N GLY A 173 13.45 7.89 -5.08
CA GLY A 173 14.73 7.95 -5.82
C GLY A 173 15.85 7.10 -5.20
N MET A 174 15.55 6.37 -4.12
CA MET A 174 16.50 5.49 -3.42
C MET A 174 17.01 4.37 -4.32
N GLN A 175 18.22 3.91 -4.04
CA GLN A 175 18.86 2.75 -4.66
C GLN A 175 18.90 1.56 -3.68
N GLU A 176 19.30 0.37 -4.14
CA GLU A 176 19.36 -0.82 -3.27
C GLU A 176 20.29 -0.63 -2.07
N GLU A 177 21.41 0.08 -2.26
CA GLU A 177 22.35 0.42 -1.19
C GLU A 177 21.74 1.26 -0.05
N ASP A 178 20.68 2.03 -0.34
CA ASP A 178 19.97 2.83 0.65
C ASP A 178 19.05 1.99 1.55
N MET A 179 18.68 0.78 1.14
CA MET A 179 17.67 -0.03 1.86
C MET A 179 18.11 -0.38 3.29
N THR A 180 19.41 -0.57 3.51
CA THR A 180 19.95 -0.81 4.85
C THR A 180 19.76 0.42 5.75
N SER A 181 20.09 1.60 5.24
CA SER A 181 19.93 2.87 5.97
C SER A 181 18.46 3.20 6.22
N PHE A 182 17.59 2.98 5.23
CA PHE A 182 16.16 3.23 5.36
C PHE A 182 15.49 2.24 6.34
N ARG A 183 15.87 0.96 6.31
CA ARG A 183 15.44 -0.04 7.31
C ARG A 183 15.87 0.36 8.72
N HIS A 184 17.11 0.82 8.89
CA HIS A 184 17.60 1.28 10.18
C HIS A 184 16.84 2.52 10.67
N TYR A 185 16.56 3.47 9.77
CA TYR A 185 15.72 4.63 10.06
C TYR A 185 14.33 4.22 10.59
N LEU A 186 13.63 3.32 9.89
CA LEU A 186 12.33 2.80 10.34
C LEU A 186 12.42 2.15 11.73
N TYR A 187 13.46 1.35 11.97
CA TYR A 187 13.68 0.73 13.27
C TYR A 187 13.87 1.76 14.39
N THR A 188 14.71 2.78 14.16
CA THR A 188 14.95 3.85 15.13
C THR A 188 13.67 4.64 15.43
N GLN A 189 12.87 4.96 14.41
CA GLN A 189 11.58 5.63 14.59
C GLN A 189 10.61 4.82 15.47
N ILE A 190 10.58 3.49 15.32
CA ILE A 190 9.77 2.62 16.19
C ILE A 190 10.25 2.68 17.64
N LEU A 191 11.58 2.59 17.86
CA LEU A 191 12.14 2.67 19.21
C LEU A 191 11.82 4.01 19.88
N SER A 192 11.86 5.11 19.13
CA SER A 192 11.50 6.44 19.66
C SER A 192 10.05 6.54 20.11
N ILE A 193 9.12 5.82 19.49
CA ILE A 193 7.72 5.77 19.95
C ILE A 193 7.61 4.99 21.25
N SER A 194 8.29 3.84 21.36
CA SER A 194 8.25 3.02 22.57
C SER A 194 8.88 3.69 23.80
N LEU A 195 9.75 4.69 23.61
CA LEU A 195 10.33 5.49 24.70
C LEU A 195 9.44 6.66 25.15
N LEU A 196 8.40 6.99 24.37
CA LEU A 196 7.47 8.08 24.66
C LEU A 196 6.10 7.58 25.17
N ALA A 197 5.91 6.26 25.25
CA ALA A 197 4.71 5.59 25.76
C ALA A 197 4.96 5.06 27.19
#